data_AF-K2G5X7-F1
#
_entry.id   AF-K2G5X7-F1
#
_cell.length_a   1.000
_cell.length_b   1.000
_cell.length_c   1.000
_cell.angle_alpha   90.00
_cell.angle_beta   90.00
_cell.angle_gamma   90.00
#
_symmetry.space_group_name_H-M   'P 1'
#
loop_
_entity.id
_entity.type
_entity.pdbx_description
1 polymer ?
#
loop_
_entity_poly.entity_id
_entity_poly.type
_entity_poly.pdbx_seq_one_letter_code
_entity_poly.pdbx_strand_id
1 'polypeptide(L)'
;MTKASKNKKFHVRKAFTLIELLIVIAIIGTLASIVLVSTNSSRDKAKMAKALMSMRSLSTMANACTISSGTLNLPVSNGNPGTTVCNNAPETLPDIANTSFTYCAQGCGGWYSGTDGSYAISAYSDFFPGGRKVIVCGSGVDVTG
;
A
#
# COMPACT_ATOMS: atom_id res chain seq x y z
N MET A 1 23.92 58.63 -58.60
CA MET A 1 23.87 57.22 -58.12
C MET A 1 22.76 57.09 -57.09
N THR A 2 21.77 56.27 -57.39
CA THR A 2 20.48 56.11 -56.71
C THR A 2 20.61 55.41 -55.35
N LYS A 3 20.03 55.99 -54.28
CA LYS A 3 19.95 55.35 -52.96
C LYS A 3 18.83 54.29 -52.96
N ALA A 4 19.20 53.03 -52.77
CA ALA A 4 18.24 51.94 -52.57
C ALA A 4 17.64 51.99 -51.15
N SER A 5 16.32 52.18 -51.06
CA SER A 5 15.56 52.11 -49.82
C SER A 5 15.36 50.64 -49.40
N LYS A 6 16.03 50.20 -48.32
CA LYS A 6 15.84 48.86 -47.74
C LYS A 6 14.61 48.87 -46.83
N ASN A 7 13.58 48.11 -47.22
CA ASN A 7 12.38 47.88 -46.42
C ASN A 7 12.72 46.97 -45.22
N LYS A 8 12.77 47.50 -43.99
CA LYS A 8 12.93 46.70 -42.76
C LYS A 8 11.59 46.04 -42.42
N LYS A 9 11.47 44.72 -42.61
CA LYS A 9 10.35 43.95 -42.05
C LYS A 9 10.41 44.01 -40.52
N PHE A 10 9.41 44.62 -39.90
CA PHE A 10 9.21 44.59 -38.45
C PHE A 10 8.83 43.16 -38.06
N HIS A 11 9.75 42.45 -37.39
CA HIS A 11 9.45 41.15 -36.80
C HIS A 11 8.62 41.41 -35.54
N VAL A 12 7.31 41.13 -35.60
CA VAL A 12 6.43 41.15 -34.44
C VAL A 12 6.94 40.06 -33.48
N ARG A 13 7.70 40.46 -32.45
CA ARG A 13 8.08 39.57 -31.36
C ARG A 13 6.83 39.37 -30.51
N LYS A 14 6.30 38.14 -30.45
CA LYS A 14 5.23 37.77 -29.53
C LYS A 14 5.78 37.95 -28.11
N ALA A 15 5.33 39.00 -27.43
CA ALA A 15 5.58 39.21 -26.01
C ALA A 15 4.47 38.52 -25.22
N PHE A 16 4.85 37.66 -24.28
CA PHE A 16 3.92 37.06 -23.32
C PHE A 16 3.52 38.13 -22.31
N THR A 17 2.23 38.28 -22.06
CA THR A 17 1.76 39.27 -21.07
C THR A 17 1.98 38.73 -19.66
N LEU A 18 2.24 39.63 -18.70
CA LEU A 18 2.37 39.24 -17.29
C LEU A 18 1.07 38.60 -16.76
N ILE A 19 -0.09 39.05 -17.27
CA ILE A 19 -1.39 38.50 -16.89
C ILE A 19 -1.59 37.07 -17.41
N GLU A 20 -1.08 36.74 -18.60
CA GLU A 20 -1.10 35.36 -19.12
C GLU A 20 -0.26 34.43 -18.24
N LEU A 21 0.88 34.89 -17.72
CA LEU A 21 1.68 34.05 -16.82
C LEU A 21 1.01 33.92 -15.44
N LEU A 22 0.38 34.99 -14.96
CA LEU A 22 -0.28 35.04 -13.65
C LEU A 22 -1.52 34.14 -13.59
N ILE A 23 -2.35 34.11 -14.64
CA ILE A 23 -3.52 33.24 -14.68
C ILE A 23 -3.13 31.75 -14.79
N VAL A 24 -2.02 31.44 -15.47
CA VAL A 24 -1.53 30.06 -15.61
C VAL A 24 -1.09 29.49 -14.27
N ILE A 25 -0.30 30.23 -13.49
CA ILE A 25 0.09 29.76 -12.15
C ILE A 25 -1.11 29.66 -11.21
N ALA A 26 -2.12 30.54 -11.37
CA ALA A 26 -3.35 30.46 -10.60
C ALA A 26 -4.14 29.17 -10.91
N ILE A 27 -4.28 28.81 -12.19
CA ILE A 27 -4.98 27.58 -12.60
C ILE A 27 -4.20 26.32 -12.21
N ILE A 28 -2.87 26.31 -12.38
CA ILE A 28 -2.05 25.16 -11.94
C ILE A 28 -2.16 24.97 -10.42
N GLY A 29 -2.17 26.07 -9.66
CA GLY A 29 -2.35 26.03 -8.20
C GLY A 29 -3.69 25.43 -7.77
N THR A 30 -4.80 25.77 -8.43
CA THR A 30 -6.12 25.20 -8.11
C THR A 30 -6.25 23.73 -8.52
N LEU A 31 -5.68 23.34 -9.65
CA LEU A 31 -5.68 21.93 -10.07
C LEU A 31 -4.79 21.08 -9.16
N ALA A 32 -3.63 21.60 -8.74
CA ALA A 32 -2.72 20.89 -7.85
C ALA A 32 -3.32 20.62 -6.47
N SER A 33 -4.07 21.58 -5.89
CA SER A 33 -4.69 21.40 -4.57
C SER A 33 -5.74 20.28 -4.56
N ILE A 34 -6.57 20.17 -5.60
CA ILE A 34 -7.59 19.13 -5.74
C ILE A 34 -6.94 17.73 -5.85
N VAL A 35 -5.85 17.62 -6.64
CA VAL A 35 -5.13 16.34 -6.84
C VAL A 35 -4.46 15.84 -5.56
N LEU A 36 -3.92 16.73 -4.74
CA LEU A 36 -3.26 16.34 -3.49
C LEU A 36 -4.23 15.68 -2.51
N VAL A 37 -5.46 16.18 -2.40
CA VAL A 37 -6.47 15.61 -1.49
C VAL A 37 -6.95 14.23 -1.97
N SER A 38 -7.15 14.05 -3.28
CA SER A 38 -7.68 12.80 -3.83
C SER A 38 -6.66 11.64 -3.82
N THR A 39 -5.36 11.96 -3.98
CA THR A 39 -4.30 10.95 -4.03
C THR A 39 -3.98 10.30 -2.69
N ASN A 40 -4.24 10.97 -1.55
CA ASN A 40 -3.99 10.40 -0.23
C ASN A 40 -4.87 9.16 0.05
N SER A 41 -6.18 9.28 -0.20
CA SER A 41 -7.13 8.16 -0.04
C SER A 41 -6.85 6.98 -0.99
N SER A 42 -6.33 7.27 -2.19
CA SER A 42 -5.96 6.25 -3.17
C SER A 42 -4.73 5.45 -2.73
N ARG A 43 -3.75 6.13 -2.12
CA ARG A 43 -2.56 5.48 -1.53
C ARG A 43 -2.94 4.56 -0.37
N ASP A 44 -3.87 4.99 0.48
CA ASP A 44 -4.35 4.18 1.60
C ASP A 44 -5.05 2.90 1.12
N LYS A 45 -5.93 3.01 0.11
CA LYS A 45 -6.56 1.84 -0.54
C LYS A 45 -5.54 0.90 -1.17
N ALA A 46 -4.51 1.45 -1.83
CA ALA A 46 -3.44 0.65 -2.43
C ALA A 46 -2.63 -0.13 -1.37
N LYS A 47 -2.33 0.50 -0.23
CA LYS A 47 -1.70 -0.14 0.92
C LYS A 47 -2.54 -1.29 1.47
N MET A 48 -3.84 -1.07 1.68
CA MET A 48 -4.78 -2.11 2.13
C MET A 48 -4.85 -3.28 1.14
N ALA A 49 -4.92 -3.01 -0.16
CA ALA A 49 -4.92 -4.05 -1.19
C ALA A 49 -3.60 -4.87 -1.17
N LYS A 50 -2.46 -4.21 -1.01
CA LYS A 50 -1.16 -4.88 -0.90
C LYS A 50 -1.06 -5.75 0.35
N ALA A 51 -1.58 -5.29 1.49
CA ALA A 51 -1.65 -6.09 2.71
C ALA A 51 -2.52 -7.33 2.49
N LEU A 52 -3.71 -7.17 1.91
CA LEU A 52 -4.62 -8.28 1.61
C LEU A 52 -3.99 -9.33 0.68
N MET A 53 -3.28 -8.91 -0.37
CA MET A 53 -2.56 -9.83 -1.26
C MET A 53 -1.47 -10.60 -0.52
N SER A 54 -0.71 -9.93 0.34
CA SER A 54 0.34 -10.56 1.15
C SER A 54 -0.25 -11.58 2.12
N MET A 55 -1.39 -11.26 2.74
CA MET A 55 -2.10 -12.16 3.65
C MET A 55 -2.71 -13.38 2.92
N ARG A 56 -3.19 -13.22 1.69
CA ARG A 56 -3.63 -14.35 0.84
C ARG A 56 -2.48 -15.28 0.46
N SER A 57 -1.33 -14.71 0.11
CA SER A 57 -0.11 -15.49 -0.12
C SER A 57 0.24 -16.29 1.13
N LEU A 58 0.22 -15.65 2.29
CA LEU A 58 0.50 -16.27 3.57
C LEU A 58 -0.48 -17.40 3.91
N SER A 59 -1.78 -17.28 3.60
CA SER A 59 -2.74 -18.38 3.75
C SER A 59 -2.39 -19.58 2.87
N THR A 60 -1.90 -19.34 1.65
CA THR A 60 -1.47 -20.43 0.76
C THR A 60 -0.27 -21.17 1.34
N MET A 61 0.72 -20.42 1.87
CA MET A 61 1.91 -20.95 2.52
C MET A 61 1.57 -21.73 3.81
N ALA A 62 0.64 -21.20 4.61
CA ALA A 62 0.17 -21.86 5.82
C ALA A 62 -0.59 -23.16 5.50
N ASN A 63 -1.45 -23.17 4.48
CA ASN A 63 -2.10 -24.39 3.99
C ASN A 63 -1.07 -25.43 3.49
N ALA A 64 -0.05 -25.00 2.75
CA ALA A 64 1.01 -25.89 2.30
C ALA A 64 1.75 -26.54 3.50
N CYS A 65 2.00 -25.76 4.55
CA CYS A 65 2.60 -26.24 5.78
C CYS A 65 1.75 -27.33 6.45
N THR A 66 0.45 -27.09 6.62
CA THR A 66 -0.44 -28.06 7.29
C THR A 66 -0.60 -29.35 6.48
N ILE A 67 -0.64 -29.27 5.14
CA ILE A 67 -0.64 -30.44 4.25
C ILE A 67 0.66 -31.26 4.41
N SER A 68 1.80 -30.60 4.61
CA SER A 68 3.10 -31.26 4.81
C SER A 68 3.30 -31.84 6.22
N SER A 69 2.28 -31.81 7.08
CA SER A 69 2.39 -32.17 8.51
C SER A 69 3.43 -31.34 9.27
N GLY A 70 3.70 -30.13 8.79
CA GLY A 70 4.57 -29.15 9.46
C GLY A 70 3.82 -28.42 10.57
N THR A 71 4.59 -27.75 11.43
CA THR A 71 4.06 -26.86 12.47
C THR A 71 4.22 -25.43 12.01
N LEU A 72 3.14 -24.65 12.14
CA LEU A 72 3.17 -23.23 11.82
C LEU A 72 4.00 -22.48 12.87
N ASN A 73 4.97 -21.72 12.38
CA ASN A 73 5.80 -20.84 13.17
C ASN A 73 5.14 -19.46 13.22
N LEU A 74 4.49 -19.19 14.34
CA LEU A 74 3.71 -17.98 14.55
C LEU A 74 4.61 -16.84 15.07
N PRO A 75 4.40 -15.58 14.65
CA PRO A 75 5.21 -14.47 15.12
C PRO A 75 4.98 -14.24 16.61
N VAL A 76 6.08 -14.19 17.37
CA VAL A 76 6.08 -14.03 18.84
C VAL A 76 5.87 -12.58 19.29
N SER A 77 6.04 -11.61 18.38
CA SER A 77 5.88 -10.18 18.66
C SER A 77 5.31 -9.45 17.44
N ASN A 78 4.67 -8.31 17.70
CA ASN A 78 4.09 -7.48 16.65
C ASN A 78 5.20 -6.98 15.73
N GLY A 79 5.03 -7.15 14.42
CA GLY A 79 5.88 -6.51 13.43
C GLY A 79 7.11 -7.28 12.99
N ASN A 80 7.14 -8.60 13.12
CA ASN A 80 8.26 -9.40 12.58
C ASN A 80 7.91 -10.05 11.22
N PRO A 81 8.21 -9.40 10.08
CA PRO A 81 8.39 -10.12 8.82
C PRO A 81 9.69 -10.94 8.89
N GLY A 82 9.75 -12.07 8.18
CA GLY A 82 10.99 -12.85 8.07
C GLY A 82 11.18 -14.00 9.06
N THR A 83 10.22 -14.31 9.95
CA THR A 83 10.19 -15.65 10.56
C THR A 83 9.67 -16.65 9.53
N THR A 84 10.22 -17.87 9.53
CA THR A 84 9.67 -18.98 8.74
C THR A 84 8.19 -19.17 9.08
N VAL A 85 7.33 -19.39 8.11
CA VAL A 85 5.90 -19.70 8.28
C VAL A 85 5.71 -21.14 8.75
N CYS A 86 6.57 -22.04 8.27
CA CYS A 86 6.54 -23.46 8.58
C CYS A 86 7.90 -23.92 9.11
N ASN A 87 7.93 -24.82 10.09
CA ASN A 87 9.18 -25.39 10.60
C ASN A 87 9.95 -26.23 9.56
N ASN A 88 9.24 -26.82 8.60
CA ASN A 88 9.79 -27.76 7.61
C ASN A 88 9.93 -27.14 6.21
N ALA A 89 9.67 -25.83 6.06
CA ALA A 89 9.81 -25.12 4.79
C ALA A 89 10.53 -23.77 4.99
N PRO A 90 11.37 -23.34 4.04
CA PRO A 90 12.12 -22.08 4.14
C PRO A 90 11.27 -20.83 3.89
N GLU A 91 9.97 -21.00 3.64
CA GLU A 91 9.03 -19.94 3.38
C GLU A 91 8.90 -19.00 4.58
N THR A 92 9.14 -17.71 4.39
CA THR A 92 9.07 -16.70 5.47
C THR A 92 7.82 -15.84 5.36
N LEU A 93 7.37 -15.28 6.49
CA LEU A 93 6.30 -14.29 6.50
C LEU A 93 6.59 -13.14 5.51
N PRO A 94 5.67 -12.84 4.59
CA PRO A 94 5.82 -11.75 3.63
C PRO A 94 6.09 -10.41 4.32
N ASP A 95 6.96 -9.59 3.75
CA ASP A 95 7.16 -8.24 4.28
C ASP A 95 5.96 -7.33 3.96
N ILE A 96 5.24 -6.95 5.01
CA ILE A 96 4.09 -6.04 4.96
C ILE A 96 4.38 -4.65 5.54
N ALA A 97 5.62 -4.34 5.93
CA ALA A 97 5.98 -3.05 6.55
C ALA A 97 5.58 -1.84 5.68
N ASN A 98 5.66 -2.00 4.35
CA ASN A 98 5.28 -0.98 3.37
C ASN A 98 3.76 -0.73 3.24
N THR A 99 2.93 -1.51 3.93
CA THR A 99 1.47 -1.43 3.83
C THR A 99 0.82 -0.70 5.01
N SER A 100 1.62 -0.22 5.98
CA SER A 100 1.13 0.34 7.25
C SER A 100 0.34 -0.67 8.10
N PHE A 101 0.38 -1.97 7.76
CA PHE A 101 -0.12 -3.07 8.59
C PHE A 101 1.02 -3.74 9.35
N THR A 102 0.68 -4.26 10.52
CA THR A 102 1.57 -4.99 11.41
C THR A 102 0.95 -6.34 11.72
N TYR A 103 1.74 -7.42 11.59
CA TYR A 103 1.33 -8.75 12.04
C TYR A 103 0.97 -8.70 13.52
N CYS A 104 -0.20 -9.22 13.87
CA CYS A 104 -0.76 -9.12 15.21
C CYS A 104 -0.36 -10.32 16.06
N ALA A 105 0.69 -10.24 16.87
CA ALA A 105 1.05 -11.29 17.82
C ALA A 105 0.08 -11.35 19.03
N GLN A 106 0.58 -11.64 20.22
CA GLN A 106 -0.26 -11.81 21.41
C GLN A 106 -1.08 -10.53 21.73
N GLY A 107 -2.40 -10.68 21.93
CA GLY A 107 -3.27 -9.65 22.53
C GLY A 107 -4.06 -8.71 21.59
N CYS A 108 -3.95 -8.81 20.26
CA CYS A 108 -4.65 -7.91 19.32
C CYS A 108 -5.63 -8.60 18.34
N GLY A 109 -5.93 -9.88 18.55
CA GLY A 109 -6.68 -10.73 17.60
C GLY A 109 -6.11 -12.15 17.48
N GLY A 110 -4.85 -12.33 17.88
CA GLY A 110 -4.22 -13.64 18.08
C GLY A 110 -3.92 -14.40 16.80
N TRP A 111 -2.98 -15.35 16.92
CA TRP A 111 -2.76 -16.40 15.95
C TRP A 111 -3.26 -17.71 16.56
N TYR A 112 -3.85 -18.56 15.73
CA TYR A 112 -4.30 -19.87 16.14
C TYR A 112 -3.69 -20.92 15.22
N SER A 113 -3.27 -22.06 15.78
CA SER A 113 -2.92 -23.26 15.05
C SER A 113 -3.51 -24.44 15.82
N GLY A 114 -4.52 -25.09 15.23
CA GLY A 114 -5.15 -26.29 15.75
C GLY A 114 -4.41 -27.55 15.29
N THR A 115 -4.66 -28.65 15.99
CA THR A 115 -4.18 -30.00 15.62
C THR A 115 -4.83 -30.52 14.35
N ASP A 116 -5.97 -29.94 13.97
CA ASP A 116 -6.81 -30.40 12.86
C ASP A 116 -6.46 -29.67 11.54
N GLY A 117 -5.35 -28.94 11.51
CA GLY A 117 -4.93 -28.13 10.36
C GLY A 117 -5.63 -26.78 10.24
N SER A 118 -6.51 -26.44 11.19
CA SER A 118 -7.12 -25.11 11.32
C SER A 118 -6.09 -24.10 11.78
N TYR A 119 -6.10 -22.89 11.20
CA TYR A 119 -5.23 -21.81 11.69
C TYR A 119 -5.87 -20.45 11.48
N ALA A 120 -5.42 -19.46 12.26
CA ALA A 120 -5.79 -18.06 12.13
C ALA A 120 -4.54 -17.19 12.19
N ILE A 121 -4.46 -16.23 11.28
CA ILE A 121 -3.35 -15.30 11.09
C ILE A 121 -3.96 -13.91 10.97
N SER A 122 -3.56 -12.99 11.83
CA SER A 122 -4.12 -11.63 11.81
C SER A 122 -3.05 -10.55 11.64
N ALA A 123 -3.42 -9.47 10.96
CA ALA A 123 -2.63 -8.25 10.83
C ALA A 123 -3.53 -7.04 11.08
N TYR A 124 -3.04 -6.02 11.77
CA TYR A 124 -3.80 -4.83 12.12
C TYR A 124 -3.11 -3.55 11.68
N SER A 125 -3.88 -2.48 11.56
CA SER A 125 -3.38 -1.14 11.31
C SER A 125 -4.24 -0.10 12.01
N ASP A 126 -3.57 0.82 12.71
CA ASP A 126 -4.18 2.00 13.35
C ASP A 126 -3.97 3.28 12.54
N PHE A 127 -3.32 3.18 11.37
CA PHE A 127 -2.93 4.32 10.55
C PHE A 127 -4.10 4.89 9.73
N PHE A 128 -5.11 4.07 9.42
CA PHE A 128 -6.18 4.44 8.51
C PHE A 128 -7.31 5.23 9.20
N PRO A 129 -7.95 6.18 8.49
CA PRO A 129 -9.11 6.87 9.01
C PRO A 129 -10.28 5.91 9.27
N GLY A 130 -11.03 6.16 10.35
CA GLY A 130 -12.16 5.32 10.76
C GLY A 130 -11.79 4.13 11.64
N GLY A 131 -10.70 4.26 12.42
CA GLY A 131 -10.31 3.31 13.46
C GLY A 131 -9.50 2.11 12.98
N ARG A 132 -9.17 1.22 13.92
CA ARG A 132 -8.35 0.03 13.69
C ARG A 132 -8.95 -0.85 12.60
N LYS A 133 -8.13 -1.20 11.61
CA LYS A 133 -8.46 -2.18 10.58
C LYS A 133 -7.73 -3.48 10.90
N VAL A 134 -8.44 -4.62 10.80
CA VAL A 134 -7.87 -5.95 11.03
C VAL A 134 -8.14 -6.80 9.80
N ILE A 135 -7.10 -7.48 9.32
CA ILE A 135 -7.18 -8.48 8.25
C ILE A 135 -6.87 -9.82 8.90
N VAL A 136 -7.77 -10.79 8.74
CA VAL A 136 -7.59 -12.15 9.23
C VAL A 136 -7.58 -13.10 8.04
N CYS A 137 -6.68 -14.08 8.06
CA CYS A 137 -6.61 -15.18 7.11
C CYS A 137 -6.50 -16.48 7.89
N GLY A 138 -7.23 -17.51 7.46
CA GLY A 138 -7.29 -18.74 8.21
C GLY A 138 -8.14 -19.81 7.55
N SER A 139 -8.05 -21.02 8.09
CA SER A 139 -8.88 -22.17 7.76
C SER A 139 -9.56 -22.67 9.03
N GLY A 140 -10.86 -23.03 8.94
CA GLY A 140 -11.57 -23.67 10.06
C GLY A 140 -11.81 -22.79 11.29
N VAL A 141 -11.61 -21.48 11.19
CA VAL A 141 -11.95 -20.48 12.22
C VAL A 141 -13.04 -19.57 11.69
N ASP A 142 -14.13 -19.48 12.44
CA ASP A 142 -15.20 -18.53 12.16
C ASP A 142 -14.68 -17.11 12.48
N VAL A 143 -14.25 -16.39 11.44
CA VAL A 143 -13.76 -15.00 11.53
C VAL A 143 -14.90 -13.99 11.65
N THR A 144 -16.14 -14.48 11.70
CA THR A 144 -17.38 -13.73 11.90
C THR A 144 -17.86 -13.91 13.33
N GLY A 145 -17.19 -13.23 14.26
CA GLY A 145 -17.78 -12.92 15.58
C GLY A 145 -18.64 -11.66 15.47
#